data_AF-A0A538EMT1-F1
#
_entry.id   AF-A0A538EMT1-F1
#
_cell.length_a   1.000
_cell.length_b   1.000
_cell.length_c   1.000
_cell.angle_alpha   90.00
_cell.angle_beta   90.00
_cell.angle_gamma   90.00
#
_symmetry.space_group_name_H-M   'P 1'
#
loop_
_entity.id
_entity.type
_entity.pdbx_description
1 polymer ?
#
loop_
_entity_poly.entity_id
_entity_poly.type
_entity_poly.pdbx_seq_one_letter_code
_entity_poly.pdbx_strand_id
1 'polypeptide(L)'
;MRAALAGAVAATVWGLQEPLDRRVFRSDYSDVRLVGGLPVHALNGALFGLAFDVIRSRTRVEQTRLAVGLAVAEHTALWPLLGLLAPEVAKSPRAFAQGVYRHVLFGYLLGRLA
;
A
#
# COMPACT_ATOMS: atom_id res chain seq x y z
N MET A 1 3.63 5.08 17.97
CA MET A 1 4.99 4.82 17.45
C MET A 1 5.14 3.43 16.83
N ARG A 2 4.73 2.34 17.49
CA ARG A 2 4.84 0.98 16.93
C ARG A 2 4.13 0.81 15.58
N ALA A 3 2.90 1.31 15.45
CA ALA A 3 2.15 1.24 14.19
C ALA A 3 2.81 2.02 13.05
N ALA A 4 3.44 3.17 13.34
CA ALA A 4 4.20 3.93 12.34
C ALA A 4 5.42 3.15 11.84
N LEU A 5 6.19 2.52 12.75
CA LEU A 5 7.31 1.67 12.36
C LEU A 5 6.84 0.46 11.55
N ALA A 6 5.74 -0.19 11.97
CA ALA A 6 5.13 -1.29 11.24
C ALA A 6 4.73 -0.90 9.81
N GLY A 7 4.13 0.29 9.64
CA GLY A 7 3.79 0.85 8.34
C GLY A 7 5.02 1.16 7.48
N ALA A 8 6.07 1.75 8.06
CA ALA A 8 7.33 1.99 7.36
C ALA A 8 7.98 0.68 6.88
N VAL A 9 7.99 -0.35 7.74
CA VAL A 9 8.51 -1.68 7.40
C VAL A 9 7.67 -2.32 6.30
N ALA A 10 6.33 -2.28 6.40
CA ALA A 10 5.44 -2.84 5.40
C ALA A 10 5.64 -2.17 4.02
N ALA A 11 5.74 -0.84 3.96
CA ALA A 11 6.05 -0.11 2.73
C ALA A 11 7.47 -0.41 2.21
N THR A 12 8.45 -0.59 3.10
CA THR A 12 9.80 -0.99 2.68
C THR A 12 9.78 -2.37 2.04
N VAL A 13 9.09 -3.34 2.65
CA VAL A 13 8.95 -4.70 2.10
C VAL A 13 8.25 -4.67 0.75
N TRP A 14 7.17 -3.88 0.61
CA TRP A 14 6.55 -3.61 -0.70
C TRP A 14 7.58 -3.13 -1.71
N GLY A 15 8.32 -2.06 -1.42
CA GLY A 15 9.26 -1.49 -2.36
C GLY A 15 10.36 -2.46 -2.79
N LEU A 16 10.81 -3.32 -1.87
CA LEU A 16 11.80 -4.36 -2.16
C LEU A 16 11.25 -5.54 -2.99
N GLN A 17 9.98 -5.91 -2.81
CA GLN A 17 9.35 -6.98 -3.60
C GLN A 17 8.87 -6.50 -4.98
N GLU A 18 8.77 -5.19 -5.19
CA GLU A 18 8.22 -4.57 -6.41
C GLU A 18 8.82 -5.12 -7.72
N PRO A 19 10.14 -5.40 -7.84
CA PRO A 19 10.69 -5.98 -9.06
C PRO A 19 10.13 -7.38 -9.40
N LEU A 20 9.71 -8.14 -8.39
CA LEU A 20 9.14 -9.48 -8.57
C LEU A 20 7.69 -9.39 -9.04
N ASP A 21 6.86 -8.58 -8.39
CA ASP A 21 5.45 -8.46 -8.76
C ASP A 21 5.27 -7.87 -10.16
N ARG A 22 6.15 -6.95 -10.59
CA ARG A 22 6.15 -6.40 -11.95
C ARG A 22 6.32 -7.49 -13.02
N ARG A 23 7.14 -8.51 -12.74
CA ARG A 23 7.32 -9.66 -13.64
C ARG A 23 6.09 -10.56 -13.65
N VAL A 24 5.48 -10.81 -12.48
CA VAL A 24 4.27 -11.63 -12.34
C VAL A 24 3.08 -10.99 -13.06
N PHE A 25 2.85 -9.70 -12.82
CA PHE A 25 1.71 -8.96 -13.39
C PHE A 25 1.99 -8.43 -14.80
N ARG A 26 3.22 -8.53 -15.31
CA ARG A 26 3.65 -7.99 -16.61
C ARG A 26 3.26 -6.52 -16.77
N SER A 27 3.63 -5.73 -15.77
CA SER A 27 3.27 -4.31 -15.63
C SER A 27 4.48 -3.52 -15.13
N ASP A 28 4.78 -2.40 -15.79
CA ASP A 28 5.91 -1.54 -15.41
C ASP A 28 5.60 -0.56 -14.26
N TYR A 29 4.37 -0.62 -13.76
CA TYR A 29 3.87 0.23 -12.69
C TYR A 29 4.71 0.10 -11.40
N SER A 30 5.12 1.25 -10.88
CA SER A 30 5.98 1.38 -9.71
C SER A 30 5.47 2.50 -8.81
N ASP A 31 4.91 2.12 -7.66
CA ASP A 31 4.51 3.07 -6.63
C ASP A 31 5.73 3.79 -6.07
N VAL A 32 6.84 3.06 -5.87
CA VAL A 32 8.08 3.65 -5.33
C VAL A 32 8.59 4.76 -6.23
N ARG A 33 8.60 4.59 -7.56
CA ARG A 33 8.98 5.67 -8.47
C ARG A 33 7.94 6.79 -8.50
N LEU A 34 6.65 6.45 -8.51
CA LEU A 34 5.57 7.42 -8.58
C LEU A 34 5.58 8.40 -7.40
N VAL A 35 5.86 7.91 -6.19
CA VAL A 35 5.87 8.74 -4.96
C VAL A 35 7.21 9.44 -4.71
N GLY A 36 8.23 9.24 -5.56
CA GLY A 36 9.53 9.92 -5.43
C GLY A 36 10.62 9.15 -4.69
N GLY A 37 10.49 7.82 -4.55
CA GLY A 37 11.54 6.91 -4.08
C GLY A 37 11.22 6.17 -2.79
N LEU A 38 12.07 5.19 -2.45
CA LEU A 38 11.84 4.29 -1.32
C LEU A 38 11.74 5.00 0.04
N PRO A 39 12.54 6.04 0.35
CA PRO A 39 12.39 6.76 1.62
C PRO A 39 11.04 7.46 1.76
N VAL A 40 10.54 8.08 0.68
CA VAL A 40 9.22 8.73 0.67
C VAL A 40 8.12 7.68 0.78
N HIS A 41 8.28 6.54 0.09
CA HIS A 41 7.34 5.42 0.21
C HIS A 41 7.27 4.86 1.63
N ALA A 42 8.42 4.71 2.31
CA ALA A 42 8.47 4.29 3.71
C ALA A 42 7.82 5.32 4.65
N LEU A 43 8.01 6.62 4.42
CA LEU A 43 7.33 7.68 5.15
C LEU A 43 5.81 7.61 4.96
N ASN A 44 5.33 7.41 3.73
CA ASN A 44 3.90 7.23 3.45
C ASN A 44 3.35 6.02 4.24
N GLY A 45 4.07 4.91 4.25
CA GLY A 45 3.72 3.74 5.07
C GLY A 45 3.63 4.08 6.56
N ALA A 46 4.56 4.88 7.08
CA ALA A 46 4.53 5.32 8.48
C ALA A 46 3.30 6.17 8.81
N LEU A 47 2.95 7.11 7.93
CA LEU A 47 1.74 7.95 8.06
C LEU A 47 0.48 7.10 8.01
N PHE A 48 0.39 6.13 7.09
CA PHE A 48 -0.70 5.17 7.05
C PHE A 48 -0.78 4.38 8.36
N GLY A 49 0.35 3.91 8.89
CA GLY A 49 0.42 3.20 10.17
C GLY A 49 -0.13 4.01 11.35
N LEU A 50 0.09 5.33 11.36
CA LEU A 50 -0.51 6.23 12.36
C LEU A 50 -2.04 6.33 12.18
N ALA A 51 -2.51 6.52 10.95
CA ALA A 51 -3.95 6.56 10.66
C ALA A 51 -4.65 5.25 11.04
N PHE A 52 -4.02 4.12 10.74
CA PHE A 52 -4.45 2.79 11.15
C PHE A 52 -4.61 2.68 12.66
N ASP A 53 -3.63 3.16 13.44
CA ASP A 53 -3.68 3.08 14.91
C ASP A 53 -4.87 3.85 15.50
N VAL A 54 -5.15 5.03 14.94
CA VAL A 54 -6.32 5.85 15.31
C VAL A 54 -7.62 5.09 15.03
N ILE A 55 -7.75 4.49 13.84
CA ILE A 55 -8.98 3.77 13.47
C ILE A 55 -9.15 2.49 14.29
N ARG A 56 -8.05 1.73 14.47
CA ARG A 56 -8.02 0.48 15.25
C ARG A 56 -8.51 0.70 16.69
N SER A 57 -8.15 1.81 17.31
CA SER A 57 -8.60 2.15 18.67
C SER A 57 -10.12 2.37 18.81
N ARG A 58 -10.84 2.53 17.69
CA ARG A 58 -12.27 2.87 17.64
C ARG A 58 -13.16 1.75 17.12
N THR A 59 -12.61 0.56 16.86
CA THR A 59 -13.34 -0.55 16.27
C THR A 59 -13.00 -1.88 16.93
N ARG A 60 -13.85 -2.88 16.72
CA ARG A 60 -13.65 -4.27 17.19
C ARG A 60 -13.23 -5.22 16.06
N VAL A 61 -13.01 -4.70 14.85
CA VAL A 61 -12.56 -5.50 13.71
C VAL A 61 -11.18 -6.07 14.02
N GLU A 62 -10.96 -7.34 13.67
CA GLU A 62 -9.66 -7.99 13.82
C GLU A 62 -8.56 -7.19 13.10
N GLN A 63 -7.41 -7.07 13.74
CA GLN A 63 -6.35 -6.14 13.39
C GLN A 63 -5.86 -6.29 11.94
N THR A 64 -5.60 -7.53 11.51
CA THR A 64 -5.09 -7.84 10.17
C THR A 64 -6.15 -7.57 9.12
N ARG A 65 -7.39 -8.01 9.35
CA ARG A 65 -8.53 -7.72 8.47
C ARG A 65 -8.77 -6.22 8.33
N LEU A 66 -8.66 -5.46 9.42
CA LEU A 66 -8.79 -4.01 9.40
C LEU A 66 -7.70 -3.36 8.56
N ALA A 67 -6.44 -3.74 8.76
CA ALA A 67 -5.30 -3.17 8.03
C ALA A 67 -5.39 -3.46 6.52
N VAL A 68 -5.70 -4.71 6.14
CA VAL A 68 -5.92 -5.11 4.73
C VAL A 68 -7.11 -4.35 4.14
N GLY A 69 -8.23 -4.28 4.87
CA GLY A 69 -9.42 -3.58 4.42
C GLY A 69 -9.18 -2.10 4.15
N LEU A 70 -8.49 -1.41 5.06
CA LEU A 70 -8.14 0.00 4.90
C LEU A 70 -7.18 0.23 3.73
N ALA A 71 -6.15 -0.62 3.57
CA ALA A 71 -5.19 -0.46 2.48
C ALA A 71 -5.84 -0.70 1.10
N VAL A 72 -6.68 -1.73 0.97
CA VAL A 72 -7.41 -1.99 -0.28
C VAL A 72 -8.46 -0.91 -0.55
N ALA A 73 -9.10 -0.38 0.49
CA ALA A 73 -10.03 0.73 0.36
C ALA A 73 -9.33 2.02 -0.11
N GLU A 74 -8.16 2.34 0.45
CA GLU A 74 -7.32 3.46 0.01
C GLU A 74 -6.97 3.32 -1.47
N HIS A 75 -6.40 2.17 -1.89
CA HIS A 75 -6.08 1.89 -3.29
C HIS A 75 -7.27 2.15 -4.21
N THR A 76 -8.42 1.57 -3.87
CA THR A 76 -9.61 1.61 -4.71
C THR A 76 -10.19 3.04 -4.78
N ALA A 77 -10.19 3.75 -3.66
CA ALA A 77 -10.69 5.13 -3.59
C ALA A 77 -9.77 6.12 -4.30
N LEU A 78 -8.45 5.91 -4.25
CA LEU A 78 -7.47 6.80 -4.85
C LEU A 78 -7.10 6.43 -6.30
N TRP A 79 -7.46 5.22 -6.78
CA TRP A 79 -7.16 4.79 -8.15
C TRP A 79 -7.57 5.79 -9.24
N PRO A 80 -8.76 6.44 -9.18
CA PRO A 80 -9.14 7.43 -10.18
C PRO A 80 -8.15 8.60 -10.30
N LEU A 81 -7.40 8.94 -9.24
CA LEU A 81 -6.38 10.00 -9.29
C LEU A 81 -5.21 9.66 -10.20
N LEU A 82 -4.91 8.37 -10.40
CA LEU A 82 -3.93 7.95 -11.41
C LEU A 82 -4.38 8.31 -12.82
N GLY A 83 -5.68 8.48 -13.07
CA GLY A 83 -6.19 8.99 -14.35
C GLY A 83 -5.67 10.39 -14.68
N LEU A 84 -5.27 11.17 -13.66
CA LEU A 84 -4.70 12.51 -13.81
C LEU A 84 -3.17 12.48 -13.88
N LEU A 85 -2.53 11.62 -13.08
CA LEU A 85 -1.08 11.60 -12.89
C LEU A 85 -0.34 10.63 -13.81
N ALA A 86 -0.97 9.50 -14.13
CA ALA A 86 -0.42 8.41 -14.93
C ALA A 86 -1.54 7.69 -15.73
N PRO A 87 -2.13 8.34 -16.75
CA PRO A 87 -3.32 7.84 -17.45
C PRO A 87 -3.18 6.42 -18.01
N GLU A 88 -1.99 6.06 -18.49
CA GLU A 88 -1.72 4.73 -19.04
C GLU A 88 -1.68 3.63 -17.97
N VAL A 89 -1.28 3.98 -16.75
CA VAL A 89 -1.36 3.07 -15.59
C VAL A 89 -2.81 2.86 -15.18
N ALA A 90 -3.59 3.94 -15.10
CA ALA A 90 -4.98 3.92 -14.65
C ALA A 90 -5.89 3.04 -15.53
N LYS A 91 -5.59 2.95 -16.83
CA LYS A 91 -6.31 2.11 -17.81
C LYS A 91 -5.89 0.64 -17.77
N SER A 92 -4.80 0.30 -17.09
CA SER A 92 -4.23 -1.05 -17.10
C SER A 92 -4.88 -1.93 -16.02
N PRO A 93 -5.67 -2.96 -16.38
CA PRO A 93 -6.22 -3.89 -15.40
C PRO A 93 -5.13 -4.67 -14.67
N ARG A 94 -3.98 -4.88 -15.32
CA ARG A 94 -2.81 -5.52 -14.70
C ARG A 94 -2.20 -4.65 -13.62
N ALA A 95 -2.08 -3.33 -13.87
CA ALA A 95 -1.59 -2.40 -12.87
C ALA A 95 -2.57 -2.29 -11.68
N PHE A 96 -3.88 -2.32 -11.95
CA PHE A 96 -4.89 -2.35 -10.88
C PHE A 96 -4.75 -3.60 -10.01
N ALA A 97 -4.69 -4.78 -10.61
CA ALA A 97 -4.53 -6.05 -9.89
C ALA A 97 -3.21 -6.12 -9.12
N GLN A 98 -2.12 -5.63 -9.71
CA GLN A 98 -0.83 -5.48 -9.05
C GLN A 98 -0.90 -4.55 -7.83
N GLY A 99 -1.58 -3.41 -7.96
CA GLY A 99 -1.79 -2.49 -6.85
C GLY A 99 -2.62 -3.11 -5.72
N VAL A 100 -3.68 -3.87 -6.04
CA VAL A 100 -4.45 -4.62 -5.04
C VAL A 100 -3.56 -5.61 -4.30
N TYR A 101 -2.75 -6.41 -5.00
CA TYR A 101 -1.81 -7.35 -4.39
C TYR A 101 -0.87 -6.65 -3.39
N ARG A 102 -0.30 -5.52 -3.81
CA ARG A 102 0.61 -4.74 -2.98
C ARG A 102 -0.04 -4.20 -1.72
N HIS A 103 -1.26 -3.65 -1.82
CA HIS A 103 -2.02 -3.16 -0.67
C HIS A 103 -2.45 -4.29 0.27
N VAL A 104 -2.77 -5.48 -0.26
CA VAL A 104 -3.01 -6.67 0.56
C VAL A 104 -1.74 -7.06 1.34
N LEU A 105 -0.58 -7.12 0.69
CA LEU A 105 0.68 -7.41 1.38
C LEU A 105 0.97 -6.38 2.47
N PHE A 106 0.85 -5.10 2.13
CA PHE A 106 1.07 -4.00 3.05
C PHE A 106 0.18 -4.11 4.28
N GLY A 107 -1.13 -4.25 4.07
CA GLY A 107 -2.10 -4.38 5.15
C GLY A 107 -1.86 -5.63 5.99
N TYR A 108 -1.48 -6.74 5.36
CA TYR A 108 -1.12 -7.96 6.08
C TYR A 108 0.09 -7.74 7.00
N LEU A 109 1.19 -7.19 6.49
CA LEU A 109 2.39 -6.92 7.27
C LEU A 109 2.13 -5.90 8.38
N LEU A 110 1.45 -4.80 8.07
CA LEU A 110 1.05 -3.79 9.05
C LEU A 110 0.23 -4.44 10.17
N GLY A 111 -0.81 -5.20 9.82
CA GLY A 111 -1.67 -5.86 10.78
C GLY A 111 -0.95 -6.86 11.68
N ARG A 112 0.09 -7.54 11.17
CA ARG A 112 0.90 -8.49 11.95
C ARG A 112 1.94 -7.80 12.84
N LEU A 113 2.44 -6.64 12.43
CA LEU A 113 3.57 -5.95 13.09
C LEU A 113 3.14 -4.81 14.02
N ALA A 114 1.96 -4.22 13.82
CA ALA A 114 1.44 -3.07 14.56
C ALA A 114 0.91 -3.41 15.95
#